data_AF-A0A1F2YAY0-F1
#
_entry.id   AF-A0A1F2YAY0-F1
#
_cell.length_a   1.000
_cell.length_b   1.000
_cell.length_c   1.000
_cell.angle_alpha   90.00
_cell.angle_beta   90.00
_cell.angle_gamma   90.00
#
_symmetry.space_group_name_H-M   'P 1'
#
loop_
_entity.id
_entity.type
_entity.pdbx_description
1 polymer ?
#
loop_
_entity_poly.entity_id
_entity_poly.type
_entity_poly.pdbx_seq_one_letter_code
_entity_poly.pdbx_strand_id
1 'polypeptide(L)'
;MPLARHLLISLHLFGSAEKFEKCLAEESLLTSSANPIVRLKERALPESKKKVYREKISILLEVKPGIGMDYLWVNAYQVTRWLNENDKDWLLSAITRDVKQKSSVESVVSDEDEKYANILKGGVENLYRITQKQVRVNISNMLALLPRKVSRERATQNSFPLVSEQLELHLESLWHFRLRRFIWTISEIARLKLPPNSFSLKLLTTVPHVARQALINHFEWDLDSMVKESIDSEMMLRNTGVSRQWEGPPGYDMPMGGNAYMEMIASTSKL
;
A
#
# COMPACT_ATOMS: atom_id res chain seq x y z
N MET A 1 -3.73 -16.81 -6.96
CA MET A 1 -3.85 -18.20 -6.45
C MET A 1 -2.45 -18.77 -6.28
N PRO A 2 -2.11 -19.42 -5.16
CA PRO A 2 -0.73 -19.85 -4.87
C PRO A 2 -0.31 -21.09 -5.67
N LEU A 3 0.95 -21.10 -6.14
CA LEU A 3 1.58 -22.16 -6.95
C LEU A 3 1.49 -23.55 -6.27
N ALA A 4 1.64 -23.59 -4.95
CA ALA A 4 1.56 -24.81 -4.16
C ALA A 4 0.22 -25.55 -4.30
N ARG A 5 -0.90 -24.81 -4.41
CA ARG A 5 -2.21 -25.42 -4.63
C ARG A 5 -2.30 -26.08 -6.01
N HIS A 6 -1.71 -25.47 -7.03
CA HIS A 6 -1.67 -26.05 -8.37
C HIS A 6 -0.80 -27.32 -8.38
N LEU A 7 0.35 -27.31 -7.71
CA LEU A 7 1.21 -28.48 -7.60
C LEU A 7 0.53 -29.64 -6.85
N LEU A 8 -0.19 -29.37 -5.76
CA LEU A 8 -0.95 -30.39 -5.03
C LEU A 8 -2.10 -30.97 -5.87
N ILE A 9 -2.83 -30.13 -6.60
CA ILE A 9 -3.90 -30.58 -7.50
C ILE A 9 -3.32 -31.40 -8.65
N SER A 10 -2.23 -30.94 -9.27
CA SER A 10 -1.57 -31.68 -10.34
C SER A 10 -1.03 -33.02 -9.83
N LEU A 11 -0.42 -33.06 -8.64
CA LEU A 11 0.02 -34.32 -8.05
C LEU A 11 -1.16 -35.25 -7.74
N HIS A 12 -2.27 -34.72 -7.23
CA HIS A 12 -3.47 -35.50 -6.94
C HIS A 12 -4.12 -36.07 -8.21
N LEU A 13 -4.20 -35.28 -9.27
CA LEU A 13 -4.84 -35.67 -10.53
C LEU A 13 -3.98 -36.61 -11.38
N PHE A 14 -2.66 -36.39 -11.43
CA PHE A 14 -1.77 -37.07 -12.37
C PHE A 14 -0.80 -38.05 -11.69
N GLY A 15 -0.65 -37.97 -10.37
CA GLY A 15 0.14 -38.90 -9.55
C GLY A 15 1.67 -38.78 -9.71
N SER A 16 2.16 -38.27 -10.84
CA SER A 16 3.57 -37.96 -11.07
C SER A 16 3.75 -36.85 -12.10
N ALA A 17 4.95 -36.24 -12.13
CA ALA A 17 5.27 -35.20 -13.09
C ALA A 17 5.32 -35.74 -14.53
N GLU A 18 5.81 -36.95 -14.73
CA GLU A 18 5.92 -37.60 -16.04
C GLU A 18 4.54 -37.87 -16.65
N LYS A 19 3.58 -38.30 -15.82
CA LYS A 19 2.18 -38.49 -16.27
C LYS A 19 1.51 -37.17 -16.61
N PHE A 20 1.77 -36.12 -15.83
CA PHE A 20 1.26 -34.78 -16.13
C PHE A 20 1.81 -34.25 -17.46
N GLU A 21 3.13 -34.34 -17.69
CA GLU A 21 3.74 -33.93 -18.96
C GLU A 21 3.21 -34.73 -20.15
N LYS A 22 3.02 -36.05 -19.98
CA LYS A 22 2.44 -36.90 -21.02
C LYS A 22 1.01 -36.48 -21.37
N CYS A 23 0.15 -36.23 -20.38
CA CYS A 23 -1.21 -35.75 -20.61
C CYS A 23 -1.22 -34.35 -21.26
N LEU A 24 -0.29 -33.46 -20.89
CA LEU A 24 -0.15 -32.14 -21.49
C LEU A 24 0.27 -32.22 -22.96
N ALA A 25 1.18 -33.15 -23.27
CA ALA A 25 1.61 -33.42 -24.64
C ALA A 25 0.46 -34.01 -25.47
N GLU A 26 -0.33 -34.94 -24.91
CA GLU A 26 -1.52 -35.51 -25.55
C GLU A 26 -2.61 -34.46 -25.81
N GLU A 27 -2.88 -33.56 -24.86
CA GLU A 27 -3.75 -32.39 -25.04
C GLU A 27 -3.23 -31.43 -26.12
N SER A 28 -1.91 -31.20 -26.17
CA SER A 28 -1.28 -30.36 -27.19
C SER A 28 -1.40 -30.98 -28.59
N LEU A 29 -1.36 -32.31 -28.68
CA LEU A 29 -1.57 -33.04 -29.94
C LEU A 29 -3.04 -32.95 -30.38
N LEU A 30 -3.98 -33.10 -29.45
CA LEU A 30 -5.43 -32.97 -29.72
C LEU A 30 -5.83 -31.54 -30.13
N THR A 31 -5.20 -30.52 -29.54
CA THR A 31 -5.38 -29.12 -29.95
C THR A 31 -4.67 -28.77 -31.27
N SER A 32 -3.57 -29.45 -31.61
CA SER A 32 -2.92 -29.31 -32.93
C SER A 32 -3.68 -29.98 -34.08
N SER A 33 -4.52 -30.98 -33.77
CA SER A 33 -5.37 -31.70 -34.72
C SER A 33 -6.54 -30.87 -35.27
N ALA A 34 -6.83 -29.72 -34.68
CA ALA A 34 -7.81 -28.76 -35.19
C ALA A 34 -7.14 -27.77 -36.14
N ASN A 35 -6.96 -28.17 -37.41
CA ASN A 35 -6.51 -27.35 -38.56
C ASN A 35 -5.22 -26.53 -38.34
N PRO A 36 -4.05 -26.99 -38.82
CA PRO A 36 -2.85 -26.18 -38.79
C PRO A 36 -2.93 -25.16 -39.94
N ILE A 37 -3.34 -23.93 -39.63
CA ILE A 37 -2.93 -22.80 -40.49
C ILE A 37 -1.43 -22.64 -40.25
N VAL A 38 -0.65 -23.25 -41.14
CA VAL A 38 0.75 -22.94 -41.36
C VAL A 38 0.88 -21.44 -41.52
N ARG A 39 1.45 -20.77 -40.52
CA ARG A 39 2.04 -19.44 -40.67
C ARG A 39 3.52 -19.55 -40.32
N LEU A 40 4.28 -20.12 -41.26
CA LEU A 40 5.54 -19.52 -41.65
C LEU A 40 5.22 -18.09 -42.13
N LYS A 41 5.24 -17.15 -41.18
CA LYS A 41 5.38 -15.74 -41.47
C LYS A 41 6.42 -15.23 -40.51
N GLU A 42 7.54 -14.76 -41.06
CA GLU A 42 8.24 -13.60 -40.52
C GLU A 42 7.17 -12.64 -40.01
N ARG A 43 7.00 -12.63 -38.69
CA ARG A 43 5.92 -11.91 -38.05
C ARG A 43 6.50 -10.62 -37.54
N ALA A 44 6.80 -9.73 -38.48
CA ALA A 44 6.60 -8.31 -38.23
C ALA A 44 5.12 -8.15 -37.81
N LEU A 45 4.88 -8.15 -36.50
CA LEU A 45 3.59 -7.83 -35.89
C LEU A 45 3.52 -6.32 -35.64
N PRO A 46 2.31 -5.76 -35.62
CA PRO A 46 2.00 -4.42 -36.11
C PRO A 46 2.71 -3.35 -35.29
N GLU A 47 3.18 -2.30 -35.98
CA GLU A 47 3.75 -1.09 -35.39
C GLU A 47 2.90 -0.50 -34.24
N SER A 48 1.60 -0.83 -34.19
CA SER A 48 0.72 -0.45 -33.08
C SER A 48 1.15 -1.01 -31.73
N LYS A 49 1.56 -2.29 -31.62
CA LYS A 49 2.01 -2.86 -30.34
C LYS A 49 3.34 -2.26 -29.90
N LYS A 50 4.25 -2.06 -30.86
CA LYS A 50 5.54 -1.41 -30.64
C LYS A 50 5.35 0.02 -30.09
N LYS A 51 4.49 0.83 -30.71
CA LYS A 51 4.17 2.18 -30.26
C LYS A 51 3.54 2.20 -28.86
N VAL A 52 2.56 1.34 -28.60
CA VAL A 52 1.89 1.24 -27.27
C VAL A 52 2.88 0.83 -26.18
N TYR A 53 3.80 -0.10 -26.47
CA TYR A 53 4.80 -0.54 -25.51
C TYR A 53 5.88 0.51 -25.26
N ARG A 54 6.32 1.21 -26.31
CA ARG A 54 7.21 2.37 -26.17
C ARG A 54 6.57 3.47 -25.33
N GLU A 55 5.32 3.81 -25.59
CA GLU A 55 4.57 4.83 -24.85
C GLU A 55 4.44 4.49 -23.36
N LYS A 56 4.14 3.22 -23.03
CA LYS A 56 4.10 2.76 -21.63
C LYS A 56 5.44 2.91 -20.91
N ILE A 57 6.56 2.60 -21.56
CA ILE A 57 7.90 2.78 -20.97
C ILE A 57 8.24 4.26 -20.87
N SER A 58 7.90 5.08 -21.88
CA SER A 58 8.10 6.54 -21.83
C SER A 58 7.35 7.18 -20.67
N ILE A 59 6.09 6.81 -20.43
CA ILE A 59 5.32 7.32 -19.28
C ILE A 59 6.00 6.96 -17.96
N LEU A 60 6.52 5.73 -17.82
CA LEU A 60 7.23 5.33 -16.60
C LEU A 60 8.52 6.12 -16.39
N LEU A 61 9.27 6.37 -17.47
CA LEU A 61 10.49 7.18 -17.44
C LEU A 61 10.20 8.66 -17.13
N GLU A 62 9.07 9.20 -17.59
CA GLU A 62 8.62 10.57 -17.30
C GLU A 62 8.15 10.73 -15.86
N VAL A 63 7.41 9.75 -15.33
CA VAL A 63 6.88 9.78 -13.96
C VAL A 63 8.01 9.66 -12.93
N LYS A 64 9.06 8.89 -13.24
CA LYS A 64 10.19 8.68 -12.32
C LYS A 64 11.53 8.75 -13.07
N PRO A 65 12.16 9.93 -13.14
CA PRO A 65 13.46 10.07 -13.80
C PRO A 65 14.53 9.25 -13.06
N GLY A 66 15.43 8.61 -13.82
CA GLY A 66 16.51 7.79 -13.28
C GLY A 66 16.17 6.31 -13.00
N ILE A 67 15.01 5.82 -13.45
CA ILE A 67 14.69 4.38 -13.36
C ILE A 67 15.54 3.55 -14.33
N GLY A 68 16.14 2.49 -13.81
CA GLY A 68 16.92 1.51 -14.57
C GLY A 68 16.09 0.32 -15.05
N MET A 69 16.75 -0.58 -15.77
CA MET A 69 16.17 -1.80 -16.33
C MET A 69 15.50 -2.69 -15.25
N ASP A 70 16.11 -2.79 -14.07
CA ASP A 70 15.60 -3.61 -12.95
C ASP A 70 14.19 -3.16 -12.50
N TYR A 71 13.96 -1.85 -12.47
CA TYR A 71 12.65 -1.31 -12.12
C TYR A 71 11.59 -1.65 -13.17
N LEU A 72 11.96 -1.63 -14.45
CA LEU A 72 11.06 -1.97 -15.56
C LEU A 72 10.73 -3.46 -15.57
N TRP A 73 11.64 -4.33 -15.15
CA TRP A 73 11.35 -5.77 -15.00
C TRP A 73 10.31 -6.04 -13.92
N VAL A 74 10.36 -5.31 -12.81
CA VAL A 74 9.39 -5.46 -11.70
C VAL A 74 8.04 -4.85 -12.04
N ASN A 75 8.01 -3.66 -12.63
CA ASN A 75 6.78 -2.86 -12.76
C ASN A 75 6.11 -2.95 -14.15
N ALA A 76 6.82 -3.41 -15.17
CA ALA A 76 6.35 -3.47 -16.55
C ALA A 76 6.78 -4.74 -17.29
N TYR A 77 6.90 -5.86 -16.57
CA TYR A 77 7.50 -7.12 -17.06
C TYR A 77 7.17 -7.50 -18.51
N GLN A 78 5.89 -7.57 -18.88
CA GLN A 78 5.46 -8.01 -20.22
C GLN A 78 5.91 -7.05 -21.32
N VAL A 79 5.91 -5.75 -21.03
CA VAL A 79 6.32 -4.68 -21.95
C VAL A 79 7.84 -4.69 -22.10
N THR A 80 8.55 -4.77 -20.97
CA THR A 80 10.02 -4.85 -20.89
C THR A 80 10.53 -6.09 -21.60
N ARG A 81 9.92 -7.26 -21.37
CA ARG A 81 10.25 -8.52 -22.04
C ARG A 81 10.12 -8.40 -23.54
N TRP A 82 8.96 -7.93 -24.02
CA TRP A 82 8.71 -7.83 -25.45
C TRP A 82 9.66 -6.85 -26.13
N LEU A 83 9.91 -5.68 -25.52
CA LEU A 83 10.85 -4.70 -26.07
C LEU A 83 12.29 -5.20 -26.00
N ASN A 84 12.68 -5.93 -24.96
CA ASN A 84 14.02 -6.53 -24.89
C ASN A 84 14.24 -7.61 -25.96
N GLU A 85 13.19 -8.35 -26.34
CA GLU A 85 13.24 -9.37 -27.39
C GLU A 85 13.13 -8.78 -28.81
N ASN A 86 12.45 -7.65 -29.00
CA ASN A 86 12.09 -7.13 -30.34
C ASN A 86 12.62 -5.72 -30.67
N ASP A 87 13.08 -4.94 -29.69
CA ASP A 87 13.45 -3.52 -29.84
C ASP A 87 14.43 -3.05 -28.76
N LYS A 88 15.44 -3.88 -28.47
CA LYS A 88 16.37 -3.71 -27.35
C LYS A 88 17.15 -2.39 -27.41
N ASP A 89 17.59 -2.00 -28.60
CA ASP A 89 18.38 -0.77 -28.79
C ASP A 89 17.57 0.48 -28.43
N TRP A 90 16.27 0.50 -28.76
CA TRP A 90 15.40 1.59 -28.34
C TRP A 90 15.20 1.59 -26.83
N LEU A 91 14.99 0.42 -26.21
CA LEU A 91 14.78 0.30 -24.77
C LEU A 91 16.00 0.79 -23.99
N LEU A 92 17.21 0.34 -24.37
CA LEU A 92 18.45 0.82 -23.76
C LEU A 92 18.67 2.31 -24.03
N SER A 93 18.43 2.79 -25.25
CA SER A 93 18.54 4.22 -25.57
C SER A 93 17.52 5.08 -24.83
N ALA A 94 16.36 4.54 -24.47
CA ALA A 94 15.33 5.24 -23.71
C ALA A 94 15.69 5.32 -22.22
N ILE A 95 16.30 4.26 -21.66
CA ILE A 95 16.76 4.21 -20.27
C ILE A 95 18.03 5.07 -20.08
N THR A 96 18.97 4.97 -21.02
CA THR A 96 20.25 5.72 -21.02
C THR A 96 20.10 7.11 -21.61
N ARG A 97 18.91 7.48 -22.10
CA ARG A 97 18.61 8.88 -22.41
C ARG A 97 18.66 9.61 -21.10
N ASP A 98 19.83 10.19 -20.82
CA ASP A 98 20.01 11.18 -19.78
C ASP A 98 18.82 12.11 -19.89
N VAL A 99 18.01 12.10 -18.84
CA VAL A 99 17.08 13.17 -18.57
C VAL A 99 18.01 14.36 -18.43
N LYS A 100 18.31 15.04 -19.55
CA LYS A 100 18.71 16.44 -19.56
C LYS A 100 17.78 17.02 -18.54
N GLN A 101 18.34 17.33 -17.37
CA GLN A 101 17.65 17.98 -16.29
C GLN A 101 16.84 19.03 -16.98
N LYS A 102 15.50 18.88 -16.99
CA LYS A 102 14.64 20.01 -17.28
C LYS A 102 15.08 20.97 -16.21
N SER A 103 15.91 21.93 -16.63
CA SER A 103 16.33 23.08 -15.90
C SER A 103 15.12 23.50 -15.10
N SER A 104 15.26 23.40 -13.78
CA SER A 104 14.44 24.08 -12.78
C SER A 104 13.74 25.27 -13.44
N VAL A 105 12.54 25.04 -13.96
CA VAL A 105 11.60 26.14 -14.11
C VAL A 105 11.32 26.43 -12.66
N GLU A 106 11.85 27.56 -12.18
CA GLU A 106 11.52 28.10 -10.85
C GLU A 106 10.06 27.77 -10.61
N SER A 107 9.80 26.89 -9.65
CA SER A 107 8.45 26.40 -9.43
C SER A 107 7.66 27.61 -8.95
N VAL A 108 6.94 28.25 -9.88
CA VAL A 108 6.01 29.30 -9.56
C VAL A 108 5.04 28.67 -8.55
N VAL A 109 5.15 29.11 -7.31
CA VAL A 109 4.29 28.67 -6.21
C VAL A 109 2.86 28.92 -6.67
N SER A 110 2.00 27.90 -6.56
CA SER A 110 0.62 28.05 -6.98
C SER A 110 -0.07 29.09 -6.10
N ASP A 111 -0.85 29.98 -6.72
CA ASP A 111 -1.66 30.98 -5.99
C ASP A 111 -2.62 30.36 -4.96
N GLU A 112 -2.95 29.07 -5.09
CA GLU A 112 -3.83 28.35 -4.17
C GLU A 112 -3.10 27.69 -2.99
N ASP A 113 -1.75 27.69 -2.96
CA ASP A 113 -0.97 26.96 -1.95
C ASP A 113 -1.27 27.43 -0.53
N GLU A 114 -1.22 28.74 -0.29
CA GLU A 114 -1.52 29.32 1.02
C GLU A 114 -2.97 29.04 1.46
N LYS A 115 -3.92 29.18 0.53
CA LYS A 115 -5.33 28.92 0.79
C LYS A 115 -5.59 27.46 1.13
N TYR A 116 -4.99 26.52 0.41
CA TYR A 116 -5.10 25.10 0.70
C TYR A 116 -4.40 24.71 2.00
N ALA A 117 -3.22 25.26 2.28
CA ALA A 117 -2.53 25.05 3.55
C ALA A 117 -3.37 25.50 4.74
N ASN A 118 -4.03 26.66 4.65
CA ASN A 118 -4.94 27.15 5.68
C ASN A 118 -6.18 26.26 5.87
N ILE A 119 -6.75 25.72 4.78
CA ILE A 119 -7.85 24.75 4.86
C ILE A 119 -7.41 23.46 5.56
N LEU A 120 -6.21 22.95 5.24
CA LEU A 120 -5.67 21.77 5.90
C LEU A 120 -5.48 22.02 7.40
N LYS A 121 -4.81 23.12 7.77
CA LYS A 121 -4.56 23.51 9.16
C LYS A 121 -5.85 23.62 9.98
N GLY A 122 -6.90 24.22 9.41
CA GLY A 122 -8.19 24.36 10.09
C GLY A 122 -9.02 23.07 10.13
N GLY A 123 -8.94 22.23 9.08
CA GLY A 123 -9.78 21.05 8.93
C GLY A 123 -9.23 19.80 9.61
N VAL A 124 -7.92 19.69 9.77
CA VAL A 124 -7.25 18.46 10.21
C VAL A 124 -7.60 18.06 11.64
N GLU A 125 -7.83 19.02 12.54
CA GLU A 125 -8.23 18.77 13.92
C GLU A 125 -9.57 18.01 14.01
N ASN A 126 -10.47 18.21 13.03
CA ASN A 126 -11.70 17.44 12.97
C ASN A 126 -11.48 15.96 12.59
N LEU A 127 -10.42 15.64 11.84
CA LEU A 127 -10.08 14.26 11.49
C LEU A 127 -9.51 13.48 12.69
N TYR A 128 -8.89 14.18 13.65
CA TYR A 128 -8.37 13.57 14.88
C TYR A 128 -9.44 13.24 15.92
N ARG A 129 -10.63 13.87 15.85
CA ARG A 129 -11.71 13.65 16.81
C ARG A 129 -12.05 12.17 16.99
N ILE A 130 -12.18 11.76 18.24
CA ILE A 130 -12.52 10.38 18.59
C ILE A 130 -14.04 10.16 18.42
N THR A 131 -14.43 9.56 17.30
CA THR A 131 -15.84 9.30 16.94
C THR A 131 -16.07 7.87 16.44
N GLN A 132 -17.33 7.50 16.14
CA GLN A 132 -17.65 6.18 15.59
C GLN A 132 -17.03 5.95 14.21
N LYS A 133 -16.91 6.99 13.37
CA LYS A 133 -16.39 6.92 12.00
C LYS A 133 -15.01 7.57 11.90
N GLN A 134 -14.10 7.16 12.77
CA GLN A 134 -12.72 7.62 12.73
C GLN A 134 -12.04 7.22 11.43
N VAL A 135 -11.33 8.19 10.85
CA VAL A 135 -10.40 7.97 9.74
C VAL A 135 -8.99 8.27 10.20
N ARG A 136 -8.01 7.60 9.61
CA ARG A 136 -6.59 7.91 9.82
C ARG A 136 -6.26 9.23 9.11
N VAL A 137 -5.53 10.10 9.77
CA VAL A 137 -5.03 11.33 9.16
C VAL A 137 -3.81 11.00 8.29
N ASN A 138 -4.09 10.57 7.06
CA ASN A 138 -3.09 10.30 6.02
C ASN A 138 -3.21 11.35 4.91
N ILE A 139 -2.22 11.39 4.01
CA ILE A 139 -2.18 12.37 2.91
C ILE A 139 -3.48 12.37 2.10
N SER A 140 -4.01 11.20 1.74
CA SER A 140 -5.23 11.10 0.95
C SER A 140 -6.45 11.69 1.66
N ASN A 141 -6.62 11.43 2.96
CA ASN A 141 -7.74 11.95 3.75
C ASN A 141 -7.58 13.44 4.05
N MET A 142 -6.35 13.94 4.19
CA MET A 142 -6.09 15.38 4.30
C MET A 142 -6.42 16.10 2.99
N LEU A 143 -5.95 15.58 1.86
CA LEU A 143 -6.26 16.15 0.54
C LEU A 143 -7.76 16.11 0.20
N ALA A 144 -8.52 15.19 0.80
CA ALA A 144 -9.98 15.15 0.66
C ALA A 144 -10.70 16.33 1.34
N LEU A 145 -10.02 17.10 2.21
CA LEU A 145 -10.56 18.33 2.79
C LEU A 145 -10.54 19.50 1.80
N LEU A 146 -9.74 19.41 0.73
CA LEU A 146 -9.58 20.50 -0.23
C LEU A 146 -10.82 20.62 -1.13
N PRO A 147 -11.19 21.85 -1.53
CA PRO A 147 -12.37 22.10 -2.36
C PRO A 147 -12.21 21.58 -3.79
N ARG A 148 -10.97 21.41 -4.26
CA ARG A 148 -10.63 20.78 -5.54
C ARG A 148 -9.70 19.62 -5.31
N LYS A 149 -9.90 18.54 -6.06
CA LYS A 149 -9.06 17.35 -5.99
C LYS A 149 -7.65 17.67 -6.46
N VAL A 150 -6.70 17.65 -5.53
CA VAL A 150 -5.26 17.71 -5.80
C VAL A 150 -4.71 16.29 -5.75
N SER A 151 -3.95 15.87 -6.76
CA SER A 151 -3.29 14.57 -6.72
C SER A 151 -2.16 14.60 -5.69
N ARG A 152 -1.82 13.44 -5.13
CA ARG A 152 -0.74 13.35 -4.13
C ARG A 152 0.57 13.89 -4.69
N GLU A 153 0.87 13.53 -5.93
CA GLU A 153 2.12 13.91 -6.62
C GLU A 153 2.21 15.43 -6.78
N ARG A 154 1.08 16.08 -7.10
CA ARG A 154 1.03 17.54 -7.21
C ARG A 154 1.15 18.22 -5.85
N ALA A 155 0.52 17.67 -4.81
CA ALA A 155 0.58 18.25 -3.46
C ALA A 155 1.97 18.16 -2.82
N THR A 156 2.83 17.24 -3.29
CA THR A 156 4.22 17.07 -2.83
C THR A 156 5.25 17.68 -3.78
N GLN A 157 4.82 18.43 -4.80
CA GLN A 157 5.73 19.15 -5.69
C GLN A 157 6.12 20.51 -5.10
N ASN A 158 7.25 21.06 -5.56
CA ASN A 158 7.72 22.39 -5.19
C ASN A 158 6.73 23.54 -5.51
N SER A 159 5.66 23.26 -6.27
CA SER A 159 4.58 24.22 -6.54
C SER A 159 3.59 24.39 -5.38
N PHE A 160 3.62 23.50 -4.38
CA PHE A 160 2.76 23.51 -3.19
C PHE A 160 3.56 23.31 -1.89
N PRO A 161 4.56 24.17 -1.60
CA PRO A 161 5.44 23.98 -0.43
C PRO A 161 4.69 24.04 0.89
N LEU A 162 3.74 24.96 1.06
CA LEU A 162 3.00 25.12 2.32
C LEU A 162 2.04 23.95 2.55
N VAL A 163 1.35 23.49 1.50
CA VAL A 163 0.52 22.29 1.58
C VAL A 163 1.38 21.07 1.93
N SER A 164 2.53 20.90 1.29
CA SER A 164 3.44 19.78 1.59
C SER A 164 3.88 19.78 3.05
N GLU A 165 4.26 20.95 3.59
CA GLU A 165 4.62 21.12 5.00
C GLU A 165 3.46 20.72 5.93
N GLN A 166 2.24 21.19 5.66
CA GLN A 166 1.07 20.83 6.46
C GLN A 166 0.76 19.32 6.41
N LEU A 167 0.96 18.68 5.26
CA LEU A 167 0.77 17.23 5.11
C LEU A 167 1.76 16.43 5.94
N GLU A 168 3.01 16.86 6.02
CA GLU A 168 4.05 16.19 6.83
C GLU A 168 3.82 16.43 8.33
N LEU A 169 3.53 17.67 8.72
CA LEU A 169 3.29 18.06 10.10
C LEU A 169 2.14 17.27 10.72
N HIS A 170 1.06 17.04 9.97
CA HIS A 170 -0.14 16.37 10.44
C HIS A 170 -0.23 14.89 10.06
N LEU A 171 0.84 14.29 9.55
CA LEU A 171 0.81 12.87 9.22
C LEU A 171 0.67 12.04 10.50
N GLU A 172 -0.41 11.27 10.57
CA GLU A 172 -0.66 10.37 11.70
C GLU A 172 -0.08 8.99 11.43
N SER A 173 0.61 8.43 12.42
CA SER A 173 1.09 7.05 12.37
C SER A 173 -0.08 6.04 12.39
N LEU A 174 0.19 4.81 11.95
CA LEU A 174 -0.83 3.75 12.04
C LEU A 174 -1.16 3.40 13.50
N TRP A 175 -0.18 3.46 14.39
CA TRP A 175 -0.34 3.12 15.80
C TRP A 175 -1.13 4.15 16.57
N HIS A 176 -0.87 5.44 16.34
CA HIS A 176 -1.68 6.51 16.94
C HIS A 176 -3.14 6.41 16.50
N PHE A 177 -3.41 6.13 15.21
CA PHE A 177 -4.77 5.89 14.73
C PHE A 177 -5.44 4.69 15.44
N ARG A 178 -4.70 3.57 15.59
CA ARG A 178 -5.20 2.38 16.31
C ARG A 178 -5.50 2.69 17.78
N LEU A 179 -4.65 3.48 18.43
CA LEU A 179 -4.84 3.95 19.79
C LEU A 179 -6.14 4.74 19.93
N ARG A 180 -6.36 5.78 19.10
CA ARG A 180 -7.63 6.53 19.10
C ARG A 180 -8.84 5.63 18.88
N ARG A 181 -8.73 4.70 17.94
CA ARG A 181 -9.80 3.75 17.62
C ARG A 181 -10.12 2.82 18.79
N PHE A 182 -9.08 2.40 19.51
CA PHE A 182 -9.21 1.52 20.65
C PHE A 182 -9.79 2.25 21.87
N ILE A 183 -9.35 3.48 22.16
CA ILE A 183 -9.93 4.35 23.19
C ILE A 183 -11.43 4.54 22.97
N TRP A 184 -11.83 4.87 21.73
CA TRP A 184 -13.25 4.97 21.37
C TRP A 184 -14.01 3.68 21.65
N THR A 185 -13.41 2.52 21.35
CA THR A 185 -14.04 1.22 21.59
C THR A 185 -14.30 1.02 23.09
N ILE A 186 -13.35 1.36 23.96
CA ILE A 186 -13.53 1.19 25.40
C ILE A 186 -14.61 2.14 25.93
N SER A 187 -14.60 3.40 25.49
CA SER A 187 -15.65 4.36 25.81
C SER A 187 -17.04 3.86 25.38
N GLU A 188 -17.13 3.21 24.22
CA GLU A 188 -18.39 2.65 23.71
C GLU A 188 -18.83 1.39 24.47
N ILE A 189 -17.89 0.54 24.91
CA ILE A 189 -18.18 -0.60 25.79
C ILE A 189 -18.76 -0.10 27.12
N ALA A 190 -18.17 0.94 27.71
CA ALA A 190 -18.66 1.58 28.93
C ALA A 190 -20.07 2.16 28.72
N ARG A 191 -20.26 2.93 27.65
CA ARG A 191 -21.56 3.53 27.30
C ARG A 191 -22.66 2.48 27.11
N LEU A 192 -22.34 1.35 26.48
CA LEU A 192 -23.27 0.24 26.22
C LEU A 192 -23.39 -0.75 27.38
N LYS A 193 -22.63 -0.57 28.47
CA LYS A 193 -22.57 -1.49 29.62
C LYS A 193 -22.25 -2.93 29.22
N LEU A 194 -21.40 -3.11 28.22
CA LEU A 194 -20.95 -4.42 27.77
C LEU A 194 -19.75 -4.90 28.62
N PRO A 195 -19.56 -6.22 28.79
CA PRO A 195 -18.36 -6.73 29.43
C PRO A 195 -17.13 -6.46 28.54
N PRO A 196 -15.96 -6.04 29.09
CA PRO A 196 -14.73 -5.75 28.34
C PRO A 196 -13.99 -7.02 27.87
N ASN A 197 -14.72 -8.03 27.42
CA ASN A 197 -14.15 -9.29 26.94
C ASN A 197 -13.82 -9.23 25.44
N SER A 198 -13.13 -10.28 24.96
CA SER A 198 -12.69 -10.37 23.56
C SER A 198 -13.85 -10.33 22.55
N PHE A 199 -15.05 -10.76 22.93
CA PHE A 199 -16.23 -10.72 22.07
C PHE A 199 -16.71 -9.28 21.85
N SER A 200 -16.96 -8.52 22.93
CA SER A 200 -17.38 -7.11 22.86
C SER A 200 -16.37 -6.25 22.11
N LEU A 201 -15.08 -6.48 22.39
CA LEU A 201 -13.99 -5.80 21.69
C LEU A 201 -14.03 -6.11 20.19
N LYS A 202 -14.14 -7.38 19.79
CA LYS A 202 -14.19 -7.78 18.38
C LYS A 202 -15.44 -7.25 17.66
N LEU A 203 -16.55 -7.10 18.36
CA LEU A 203 -17.80 -6.57 17.82
C LEU A 203 -17.69 -5.09 17.46
N LEU A 204 -17.02 -4.30 18.31
CA LEU A 204 -16.99 -2.84 18.21
C LEU A 204 -15.72 -2.30 17.53
N THR A 205 -14.60 -3.00 17.66
CA THR A 205 -13.31 -2.52 17.18
C THR A 205 -12.92 -3.10 15.82
N THR A 206 -12.26 -2.26 15.04
CA THR A 206 -11.56 -2.66 13.81
C THR A 206 -10.07 -2.87 14.04
N VAL A 207 -9.60 -2.73 15.28
CA VAL A 207 -8.18 -2.86 15.65
C VAL A 207 -7.80 -4.35 15.77
N PRO A 208 -6.73 -4.82 15.09
CA PRO A 208 -6.28 -6.20 15.18
C PRO A 208 -6.02 -6.64 16.62
N HIS A 209 -6.30 -7.92 16.94
CA HIS A 209 -6.11 -8.46 18.29
C HIS A 209 -4.70 -8.22 18.85
N VAL A 210 -3.66 -8.45 18.03
CA VAL A 210 -2.27 -8.25 18.43
C VAL A 210 -1.99 -6.79 18.80
N ALA A 211 -2.53 -5.84 18.02
CA ALA A 211 -2.40 -4.41 18.32
C ALA A 211 -3.15 -4.03 19.61
N ARG A 212 -4.33 -4.61 19.86
CA ARG A 212 -5.06 -4.39 21.12
C ARG A 212 -4.25 -4.85 22.33
N GLN A 213 -3.71 -6.07 22.27
CA GLN A 213 -2.90 -6.60 23.36
C GLN A 213 -1.64 -5.78 23.60
N ALA A 214 -0.99 -5.33 22.53
CA ALA A 214 0.18 -4.46 22.62
C ALA A 214 -0.16 -3.14 23.32
N LEU A 215 -1.28 -2.51 22.99
CA LEU A 215 -1.75 -1.28 23.64
C LEU A 215 -2.07 -1.51 25.12
N ILE A 216 -2.83 -2.56 25.44
CA ILE A 216 -3.19 -2.90 26.83
C ILE A 216 -1.93 -3.11 27.67
N ASN A 217 -0.98 -3.90 27.17
CA ASN A 217 0.25 -4.20 27.89
C ASN A 217 1.15 -2.96 28.04
N HIS A 218 1.28 -2.16 26.98
CA HIS A 218 2.19 -1.02 26.97
C HIS A 218 1.75 0.08 27.93
N PHE A 219 0.44 0.34 28.02
CA PHE A 219 -0.11 1.34 28.93
C PHE A 219 -0.60 0.75 30.26
N GLU A 220 -0.36 -0.55 30.49
CA GLU A 220 -0.79 -1.27 31.70
C GLU A 220 -2.28 -1.07 32.04
N TRP A 221 -3.12 -1.07 31.01
CA TRP A 221 -4.53 -0.75 31.14
C TRP A 221 -5.34 -1.89 31.74
N ASP A 222 -6.04 -1.60 32.84
CA ASP A 222 -7.11 -2.44 33.37
C ASP A 222 -8.45 -2.07 32.74
N LEU A 223 -8.88 -2.86 31.76
CA LEU A 223 -10.12 -2.61 31.02
C LEU A 223 -11.36 -2.66 31.93
N ASP A 224 -11.36 -3.47 32.99
CA ASP A 224 -12.51 -3.58 33.89
C ASP A 224 -12.70 -2.30 34.71
N SER A 225 -11.61 -1.73 35.21
CA SER A 225 -11.63 -0.44 35.92
C SER A 225 -12.00 0.70 34.99
N MET A 226 -11.39 0.74 33.79
CA MET A 226 -11.66 1.77 32.80
C MET A 226 -13.12 1.80 32.34
N VAL A 227 -13.77 0.64 32.18
CA VAL A 227 -15.19 0.56 31.79
C VAL A 227 -16.12 1.03 32.91
N LYS A 228 -15.75 0.82 34.18
CA LYS A 228 -16.55 1.25 35.34
C LYS A 228 -16.52 2.76 35.54
N GLU A 229 -15.38 3.40 35.30
CA GLU A 229 -15.17 4.82 35.62
C GLU A 229 -15.75 5.79 34.58
N SER A 230 -16.20 5.30 33.42
CA SER A 230 -16.66 6.09 32.29
C SER A 230 -15.58 7.03 31.74
N ILE A 231 -15.09 6.73 30.54
CA ILE A 231 -13.89 7.36 29.99
C ILE A 231 -14.25 8.59 29.13
N ASP A 232 -13.65 9.74 29.47
CA ASP A 232 -13.46 10.82 28.50
C ASP A 232 -12.34 10.43 27.52
N SER A 233 -12.74 10.15 26.27
CA SER A 233 -11.84 9.65 25.25
C SER A 233 -10.71 10.62 24.91
N GLU A 234 -10.98 11.93 24.86
CA GLU A 234 -9.99 12.94 24.49
C GLU A 234 -9.00 13.17 25.63
N MET A 235 -9.49 13.20 26.87
CA MET A 235 -8.63 13.27 28.05
C MET A 235 -7.75 12.02 28.17
N MET A 236 -8.32 10.83 27.93
CA MET A 236 -7.57 9.58 27.97
C MET A 236 -6.45 9.56 26.93
N LEU A 237 -6.72 9.98 25.68
CA LEU A 237 -5.68 10.06 24.65
C LEU A 237 -4.57 11.03 25.08
N ARG A 238 -4.91 12.20 25.62
CA ARG A 238 -3.90 13.16 26.11
C ARG A 238 -3.05 12.58 27.24
N ASN A 239 -3.65 11.83 28.16
CA ASN A 239 -2.95 11.22 29.29
C ASN A 239 -1.94 10.14 28.85
N THR A 240 -2.08 9.57 27.65
CA THR A 240 -1.06 8.64 27.12
C THR A 240 0.26 9.32 26.78
N GLY A 241 0.26 10.64 26.58
CA GLY A 241 1.47 11.42 26.26
C GLY A 241 2.12 11.10 24.91
N VAL A 242 1.53 10.24 24.08
CA VAL A 242 2.15 9.83 22.82
C VAL A 242 1.92 10.86 21.70
N SER A 243 2.92 11.00 20.83
CA SER A 243 2.82 11.85 19.64
C SER A 243 1.88 11.25 18.58
N ARG A 244 1.31 12.11 17.72
CA ARG A 244 0.56 11.72 16.51
C ARG A 244 1.39 10.83 15.57
N GLN A 245 2.71 10.93 15.64
CA GLN A 245 3.67 10.18 14.83
C GLN A 245 4.20 8.93 15.57
N TRP A 246 3.69 8.62 16.76
CA TRP A 246 4.18 7.50 17.57
C TRP A 246 4.13 6.16 16.81
N GLU A 247 5.28 5.50 16.70
CA GLU A 247 5.43 4.26 15.91
C GLU A 247 4.97 3.00 16.63
N GLY A 248 4.41 3.14 17.84
CA GLY A 248 3.85 2.05 18.61
C GLY A 248 4.73 1.60 19.78
N PRO A 249 4.27 0.61 20.55
CA PRO A 249 5.03 0.07 21.67
C PRO A 249 6.34 -0.57 21.20
N PRO A 250 7.44 -0.47 21.98
CA PRO A 250 8.70 -1.15 21.67
C PRO A 250 8.51 -2.66 21.47
N GLY A 251 9.17 -3.23 20.46
CA GLY A 251 9.11 -4.66 20.17
C GLY A 251 7.91 -5.10 19.32
N TYR A 252 7.08 -4.15 18.85
CA TYR A 252 5.95 -4.41 17.96
C TYR A 252 6.15 -3.82 16.55
N ASP A 253 7.38 -3.91 16.02
CA ASP A 253 7.78 -3.48 14.67
C ASP A 253 7.18 -4.35 13.54
N MET A 254 6.37 -5.34 13.90
CA MET A 254 5.82 -6.32 12.97
C MET A 254 4.68 -5.73 12.12
N PRO A 255 4.66 -5.99 10.80
CA PRO A 255 3.55 -5.61 9.95
C PRO A 255 2.28 -6.38 10.37
N MET A 256 1.39 -5.72 11.12
CA MET A 256 0.12 -6.30 11.57
C MET A 256 -0.97 -6.26 10.49
N GLY A 257 -0.63 -6.79 9.30
CA GLY A 257 -1.52 -6.92 8.15
C GLY A 257 -0.89 -7.84 7.09
N GLY A 258 -1.58 -8.93 6.77
CA GLY A 258 -1.17 -9.93 5.77
C GLY A 258 -0.34 -11.07 6.37
N ASN A 259 -1.00 -12.07 6.96
CA ASN A 259 -0.40 -13.37 7.33
C ASN A 259 0.00 -14.21 6.09
N ALA A 260 0.63 -13.60 5.09
CA ALA A 260 0.99 -14.27 3.84
C ALA A 260 2.47 -14.22 3.48
N TYR A 261 3.29 -13.36 4.11
CA TYR A 261 4.70 -13.19 3.70
C TYR A 261 5.71 -12.94 4.83
N MET A 262 5.42 -13.36 6.06
CA MET A 262 6.48 -13.52 7.08
C MET A 262 6.97 -14.96 7.06
N GLU A 263 7.49 -15.41 5.92
CA GLU A 263 8.33 -16.60 5.85
C GLU A 263 9.69 -16.24 6.48
N MET A 264 9.93 -16.77 7.67
CA MET A 264 11.25 -17.18 8.16
C MET A 264 12.47 -16.33 7.76
N ILE A 265 12.55 -15.07 8.21
CA ILE A 265 13.84 -14.40 8.45
C ILE A 265 14.13 -14.40 9.96
N ALA A 266 13.99 -15.58 10.59
CA ALA A 266 14.36 -15.79 11.97
C ALA A 266 14.76 -17.26 12.18
N SER A 267 15.73 -17.76 11.40
CA SER A 267 16.47 -19.00 11.68
C SER A 267 17.73 -19.12 10.80
N THR A 268 18.51 -18.06 10.67
CA THR A 268 19.92 -18.15 10.23
C THR A 268 20.76 -17.09 10.93
N SER A 269 20.79 -17.15 12.26
CA SER A 269 21.94 -16.65 13.01
C SER A 269 22.70 -17.87 13.53
N LYS A 270 23.66 -18.33 12.71
CA LYS A 270 24.76 -19.15 13.21
C LYS A 270 25.66 -18.24 14.03
N LEU A 271 25.80 -18.56 15.31
CA LEU A 271 27.07 -18.54 16.03
C LEU A 271 27.06 -19.78 16.93
#